data_AF-X1LYB5-F1
#
_entry.id   AF-X1LYB5-F1
#
_cell.length_a   1.000
_cell.length_b   1.000
_cell.length_c   1.000
_cell.angle_alpha   90.00
_cell.angle_beta   90.00
_cell.angle_gamma   90.00
#
_symmetry.space_group_name_H-M   'P 1'
#
loop_
_entity.id
_entity.type
_entity.pdbx_description
1 polymer ?
#
loop_
_entity_poly.entity_id
_entity_poly.type
_entity_poly.pdbx_seq_one_letter_code
_entity_poly.pdbx_strand_id
1 'polypeptide(L)'
;ILTTHNPEESERRPEKAEFPNSNWVSFPHQVEVQANSEAEVRVKVAIPSQQKWAGKDWEIWLSITPEEKELLVVNYYIRLLVSTGKEVQVGPNMGLIIGIAIGILLLGCGIYYFRRKAKPRHPQH
;
A
#
# COMPACT_ATOMS: atom_id res chain seq x y z
N ILE A 1 -13.34 -20.02 19.60
CA ILE A 1 -12.17 -19.12 19.70
C ILE A 1 -11.68 -18.79 18.30
N LEU A 2 -11.41 -17.51 18.03
CA LEU A 2 -10.92 -16.97 16.78
C LEU A 2 -9.54 -16.37 17.03
N THR A 3 -8.55 -16.70 16.21
CA THR A 3 -7.19 -16.12 16.29
C THR A 3 -6.59 -15.93 14.90
N THR A 4 -5.68 -14.95 14.75
CA THR A 4 -4.87 -14.81 13.54
C THR A 4 -3.73 -15.83 13.54
N HIS A 5 -3.57 -16.54 12.44
CA HIS A 5 -2.44 -17.42 12.16
C HIS A 5 -1.59 -16.80 11.04
N ASN A 6 -0.27 -16.75 11.23
CA ASN A 6 0.66 -16.36 10.18
C ASN A 6 1.26 -17.63 9.58
N PRO A 7 0.87 -18.03 8.37
CA PRO A 7 1.37 -19.26 7.74
C PRO A 7 2.86 -19.15 7.41
N GLU A 8 3.55 -20.29 7.46
CA GLU A 8 4.93 -20.36 7.01
C GLU A 8 5.05 -20.08 5.50
N GLU A 9 6.24 -19.73 5.03
CA GLU A 9 6.47 -19.46 3.61
C GLU A 9 6.11 -20.64 2.69
N SER A 10 6.35 -21.86 3.17
CA SER A 10 5.99 -23.12 2.48
C SER A 10 4.49 -23.32 2.31
N GLU A 11 3.68 -22.73 3.19
CA GLU A 11 2.22 -22.85 3.21
C GLU A 11 1.52 -21.71 2.46
N ARG A 12 2.25 -20.60 2.23
CA ARG A 12 1.77 -19.44 1.50
C ARG A 12 1.71 -19.71 0.00
N ARG A 13 0.75 -19.07 -0.67
CA ARG A 13 0.74 -19.05 -2.14
C ARG A 13 1.99 -18.31 -2.66
N PRO A 14 2.67 -18.80 -3.71
CA PRO A 14 3.93 -18.21 -4.20
C PRO A 14 3.86 -16.71 -4.54
N GLU A 15 2.68 -16.23 -4.94
CA GLU A 15 2.45 -14.83 -5.33
C GLU A 15 2.06 -13.92 -4.15
N LYS A 16 1.86 -14.48 -2.95
CA LYS A 16 1.37 -13.73 -1.78
C LYS A 16 2.48 -13.49 -0.78
N ALA A 17 2.67 -12.22 -0.46
CA ALA A 17 3.61 -11.81 0.56
C ALA A 17 3.07 -12.13 1.97
N GLU A 18 3.99 -12.26 2.91
CA GLU A 18 3.66 -12.29 4.34
C GLU A 18 2.88 -11.04 4.73
N PHE A 19 1.86 -11.22 5.57
CA PHE A 19 1.06 -10.12 6.07
C PHE A 19 1.84 -9.28 7.08
N PRO A 20 2.01 -7.97 6.87
CA PRO A 20 3.03 -7.20 7.57
C PRO A 20 2.69 -6.88 9.04
N ASN A 21 1.41 -6.87 9.42
CA ASN A 21 1.02 -6.47 10.77
C ASN A 21 -0.36 -7.01 11.16
N SER A 22 -0.40 -7.98 12.08
CA SER A 22 -1.65 -8.57 12.58
C SER A 22 -2.61 -7.58 13.24
N ASN A 23 -2.13 -6.46 13.79
CA ASN A 23 -2.97 -5.44 14.42
C ASN A 23 -3.89 -4.70 13.43
N TRP A 24 -3.68 -4.87 12.12
CA TRP A 24 -4.60 -4.35 11.11
C TRP A 24 -5.88 -5.18 11.02
N VAL A 25 -5.90 -6.39 11.59
CA VAL A 25 -7.05 -7.29 11.57
C VAL A 25 -7.71 -7.28 12.94
N SER A 26 -9.01 -7.05 12.97
CA SER A 26 -9.79 -7.02 14.21
C SER A 26 -11.10 -7.79 14.03
N PHE A 27 -11.43 -8.60 15.03
CA PHE A 27 -12.61 -9.45 15.13
C PHE A 27 -12.81 -9.85 16.60
N PRO A 28 -14.00 -10.32 17.02
CA PRO A 28 -14.21 -10.85 18.36
C PRO A 28 -13.39 -12.13 18.57
N HIS A 29 -12.70 -12.25 19.72
CA HIS A 29 -11.88 -13.43 20.04
C HIS A 29 -12.72 -14.69 20.29
N GLN A 30 -13.98 -14.53 20.69
CA GLN A 30 -14.91 -15.62 20.99
C GLN A 30 -16.29 -15.28 20.46
N VAL A 31 -16.98 -16.29 19.98
CA VAL A 31 -18.34 -16.20 19.45
C VAL A 31 -19.07 -17.44 19.93
N GLU A 32 -20.22 -17.23 20.54
CA GLU A 32 -21.12 -18.29 20.96
C GLU A 32 -22.09 -18.59 19.83
N VAL A 33 -22.29 -19.87 19.51
CA VAL A 33 -23.21 -20.33 18.48
C VAL A 33 -24.18 -21.29 19.13
N GLN A 34 -25.47 -20.95 19.09
CA GLN A 34 -26.52 -21.81 19.65
C GLN A 34 -26.74 -23.04 18.76
N ALA A 35 -27.25 -24.12 19.35
CA ALA A 35 -27.57 -25.34 18.60
C ALA A 35 -28.55 -25.05 17.44
N ASN A 36 -28.28 -25.61 16.27
CA ASN A 36 -29.07 -25.42 15.04
C ASN A 36 -29.22 -23.95 14.62
N SER A 37 -28.20 -23.12 14.89
CA SER A 37 -28.18 -21.70 14.51
C SER A 37 -26.88 -21.30 13.83
N GLU A 38 -26.86 -20.08 13.31
CA GLU A 38 -25.69 -19.46 12.69
C GLU A 38 -25.33 -18.17 13.44
N ALA A 39 -24.04 -17.84 13.48
CA ALA A 39 -23.54 -16.59 14.03
C ALA A 39 -22.68 -15.86 12.99
N GLU A 40 -22.91 -14.55 12.83
CA GLU A 40 -22.13 -13.71 11.93
C GLU A 40 -20.93 -13.12 12.66
N VAL A 41 -19.74 -13.22 12.05
CA VAL A 41 -18.52 -12.60 12.54
C VAL A 41 -18.04 -11.55 11.56
N ARG A 42 -17.91 -10.31 12.02
CA ARG A 42 -17.34 -9.23 11.22
C ARG A 42 -15.84 -9.15 11.44
N VAL A 43 -15.09 -9.37 10.37
CA VAL A 43 -13.64 -9.17 10.33
C VAL A 43 -13.35 -7.83 9.66
N LYS A 44 -12.66 -6.95 10.38
CA LYS A 44 -12.21 -5.66 9.86
C LYS A 44 -10.72 -5.70 9.57
N VAL A 45 -10.35 -5.35 8.34
CA VAL A 45 -8.96 -5.21 7.90
C VAL A 45 -8.68 -3.73 7.60
N ALA A 46 -7.82 -3.10 8.41
CA ALA A 46 -7.50 -1.69 8.37
C ALA A 46 -6.06 -1.48 7.82
N ILE A 47 -5.94 -1.44 6.50
CA ILE A 47 -4.66 -1.21 5.81
C ILE A 47 -4.38 0.30 5.81
N PRO A 48 -3.23 0.76 6.34
CA PRO A 48 -2.85 2.16 6.27
C PRO A 48 -2.73 2.66 4.83
N SER A 49 -3.08 3.92 4.60
CA SER A 49 -3.10 4.53 3.27
C SER A 49 -1.72 4.92 2.70
N GLN A 50 -0.61 4.44 3.30
CA GLN A 50 0.72 4.83 2.84
C GLN A 50 1.08 4.15 1.50
N GLN A 51 1.69 4.92 0.59
CA GLN A 51 2.17 4.49 -0.73
C GLN A 51 2.96 3.16 -0.73
N LYS A 52 3.75 2.89 0.31
CA LYS A 52 4.51 1.64 0.45
C LYS A 52 3.63 0.37 0.44
N TRP A 53 2.34 0.51 0.71
CA TRP A 53 1.37 -0.58 0.74
C TRP A 53 0.55 -0.71 -0.54
N ALA A 54 0.73 0.17 -1.53
CA ALA A 54 0.02 0.11 -2.80
C ALA A 54 0.51 -1.03 -3.69
N GLY A 55 -0.40 -1.62 -4.47
CA GLY A 55 -0.11 -2.74 -5.38
C GLY A 55 0.50 -3.97 -4.69
N LYS A 56 0.09 -4.23 -3.45
CA LYS A 56 0.56 -5.35 -2.63
C LYS A 56 -0.53 -6.40 -2.50
N ASP A 57 -0.07 -7.62 -2.28
CA ASP A 57 -0.88 -8.83 -2.21
C ASP A 57 -0.45 -9.66 -0.99
N TRP A 58 -1.41 -9.95 -0.11
CA TRP A 58 -1.18 -10.70 1.12
C TRP A 58 -2.20 -11.81 1.32
N GLU A 59 -1.82 -12.77 2.14
CA GLU A 59 -2.67 -13.86 2.61
C GLU A 59 -2.68 -13.84 4.15
N ILE A 60 -3.88 -13.79 4.75
CA ILE A 60 -4.08 -13.80 6.21
C ILE A 60 -4.88 -15.05 6.55
N TRP A 61 -4.45 -15.82 7.54
CA TRP A 61 -5.19 -16.98 8.00
C TRP A 61 -5.86 -16.68 9.33
N LEU A 62 -7.15 -17.01 9.43
CA LEU A 62 -7.91 -16.96 10.67
C LEU A 62 -8.22 -18.38 11.11
N SER A 63 -7.74 -18.78 12.27
CA SER A 63 -8.05 -20.09 12.84
C SER A 63 -9.30 -20.02 13.70
N ILE A 64 -10.17 -21.01 13.54
CA ILE A 64 -11.36 -21.24 14.33
C ILE A 64 -11.16 -22.54 15.10
N THR A 65 -11.19 -22.44 16.42
CA THR A 65 -11.07 -23.59 17.32
C THR A 65 -12.19 -23.56 18.34
N PRO A 66 -12.72 -24.72 18.77
CA PRO A 66 -13.62 -24.76 19.91
C PRO A 66 -12.87 -24.37 21.18
N GLU A 67 -13.60 -23.89 22.16
CA GLU A 67 -13.06 -23.64 23.49
C GLU A 67 -12.68 -24.97 24.17
N GLU A 68 -13.59 -25.96 24.09
CA GLU A 68 -13.33 -27.33 24.53
C GLU A 68 -12.69 -28.15 23.40
N LYS A 69 -11.37 -28.31 23.49
CA LYS A 69 -10.55 -29.00 22.47
C LYS A 69 -10.90 -30.48 22.28
N GLU A 70 -11.67 -31.07 23.19
CA GLU A 70 -12.11 -32.47 23.12
C GLU A 70 -13.20 -32.69 22.06
N LEU A 71 -13.91 -31.63 21.64
CA LEU A 71 -15.06 -31.73 20.74
C LEU A 71 -14.70 -31.69 19.25
N LEU A 72 -13.51 -31.20 18.89
CA LEU A 72 -13.06 -31.08 17.49
C LEU A 72 -11.53 -31.15 17.42
N VAL A 73 -11.03 -32.23 16.83
CA VAL A 73 -9.59 -32.52 16.66
C VAL A 73 -8.96 -31.67 15.55
N VAL A 74 -9.77 -31.03 14.71
CA VAL A 74 -9.32 -30.30 13.51
C VAL A 74 -9.51 -28.81 13.68
N ASN A 75 -8.42 -28.05 13.53
CA ASN A 75 -8.47 -26.59 13.44
C ASN A 75 -9.01 -26.20 12.07
N TYR A 76 -10.06 -25.37 12.03
CA TYR A 76 -10.54 -24.79 10.78
C TYR A 76 -9.78 -23.49 10.50
N TYR A 77 -9.45 -23.25 9.23
CA TYR A 77 -8.80 -22.01 8.81
C TYR A 77 -9.61 -21.33 7.72
N ILE A 78 -9.86 -20.03 7.89
CA ILE A 78 -10.36 -19.13 6.85
C ILE A 78 -9.18 -18.36 6.28
N ARG A 79 -9.01 -18.39 4.96
CA ARG A 79 -7.97 -17.65 4.26
C ARG A 79 -8.55 -16.38 3.66
N LEU A 80 -8.02 -15.23 4.07
CA LEU A 80 -8.35 -13.92 3.52
C LEU A 80 -7.25 -13.51 2.54
N LEU A 81 -7.64 -13.29 1.29
CA LEU A 81 -6.76 -12.74 0.26
C LEU A 81 -6.99 -11.24 0.17
N VAL A 82 -5.92 -10.47 0.38
CA VAL A 82 -5.99 -9.01 0.43
C VAL A 82 -5.10 -8.44 -0.64
N SER A 83 -5.69 -7.60 -1.50
CA SER A 83 -4.98 -6.91 -2.58
C SER A 83 -5.25 -5.41 -2.47
N THR A 84 -4.19 -4.59 -2.53
CA THR A 84 -4.33 -3.13 -2.58
C THR A 84 -4.29 -2.64 -4.02
N GLY A 85 -5.05 -1.58 -4.29
CA GLY A 85 -5.00 -0.90 -5.57
C GLY A 85 -3.60 -0.39 -5.88
N LYS A 86 -3.25 -0.34 -7.16
CA LYS A 86 -2.06 0.36 -7.62
C LYS A 86 -2.29 1.86 -7.39
N GLU A 87 -1.30 2.53 -6.87
CA GLU A 87 -1.35 3.98 -6.77
C GLU A 87 -1.27 4.58 -8.17
N VAL A 88 -2.10 5.57 -8.46
CA VAL A 88 -1.85 6.46 -9.58
C VAL A 88 -0.57 7.19 -9.23
N GLN A 89 0.52 6.99 -9.98
CA GLN A 89 1.73 7.78 -9.81
C GLN A 89 1.39 9.25 -10.03
N VAL A 90 1.03 9.96 -8.96
CA VAL A 90 1.11 11.42 -8.91
C VAL A 90 2.58 11.75 -8.69
N GLY A 91 3.40 11.37 -9.67
CA GLY A 91 4.78 11.82 -9.71
C GLY A 91 4.81 13.35 -9.86
N PRO A 92 5.90 14.02 -9.46
CA PRO A 92 6.08 15.41 -9.82
C PRO A 92 5.87 15.54 -11.33
N ASN A 93 5.01 16.48 -11.77
CA ASN A 93 4.73 16.71 -13.18
C ASN A 93 6.04 17.08 -13.89
N MET A 94 6.79 16.08 -14.36
CA MET A 94 8.12 16.24 -14.96
C MET A 94 8.05 17.21 -16.13
N GLY A 95 6.96 17.18 -16.91
CA GLY A 95 6.74 18.15 -17.98
C GLY A 95 6.65 19.61 -17.49
N LEU A 96 6.07 19.84 -16.31
CA LEU A 96 5.93 21.16 -15.71
C LEU A 96 7.28 21.64 -15.16
N ILE A 97 8.05 20.75 -14.52
CA ILE A 97 9.42 21.05 -14.05
C ILE A 97 10.36 21.36 -15.22
N ILE A 98 10.35 20.52 -16.26
CA ILE A 98 11.15 20.73 -17.48
C ILE A 98 10.73 22.04 -18.16
N GLY A 99 9.42 22.30 -18.24
CA GLY A 99 8.88 23.54 -18.81
C GLY A 99 9.38 24.79 -18.07
N ILE A 100 9.35 24.78 -16.74
CA ILE A 100 9.88 25.89 -15.92
C ILE A 100 11.39 26.06 -16.15
N ALA A 101 12.16 24.98 -16.16
CA ALA A 101 13.61 25.04 -16.37
C ALA A 101 13.97 25.64 -17.75
N ILE A 102 13.29 25.21 -18.82
CA ILE A 102 13.47 25.77 -20.17
C ILE A 102 13.08 27.24 -20.21
N GLY A 103 11.95 27.60 -19.58
CA GLY A 103 11.48 28.99 -19.51
C GLY A 103 12.51 29.93 -18.86
N ILE A 104 13.09 29.52 -17.73
CA ILE A 104 14.14 30.28 -17.03
C ILE A 104 15.39 30.42 -17.91
N LEU A 105 15.80 29.34 -18.58
CA LEU A 105 16.98 29.36 -19.46
C LEU A 105 16.78 30.32 -20.64
N LEU A 106 15.62 30.28 -21.31
CA LEU A 106 15.30 31.15 -22.43
C LEU A 106 15.22 32.62 -22.01
N LEU A 107 14.61 32.91 -20.86
CA LEU A 107 14.57 34.27 -20.30
C LEU A 107 15.99 34.79 -20.01
N GLY A 108 16.84 33.96 -19.39
CA GLY A 108 18.25 34.29 -19.13
C GLY A 108 19.02 34.57 -20.43
N CYS A 109 18.89 33.70 -21.43
CA CYS A 109 19.49 33.87 -22.76
C CYS A 109 19.00 35.15 -23.45
N GLY A 110 17.70 35.44 -23.38
CA GLY A 110 17.11 36.65 -23.93
C GLY A 110 17.71 37.90 -23.30
N ILE A 111 17.71 37.99 -21.96
CA ILE A 111 18.28 39.12 -21.22
C ILE A 111 19.77 39.29 -21.54
N TYR A 112 20.54 38.19 -21.57
CA TYR A 112 21.96 38.22 -21.92
C TYR A 112 22.19 38.76 -23.35
N TYR A 113 21.42 38.28 -24.32
CA TYR A 113 21.54 38.70 -25.71
C TYR A 113 21.18 40.19 -25.88
N PHE A 114 20.09 40.66 -25.28
CA PHE A 114 19.71 42.08 -25.29
C PHE A 114 20.77 42.98 -24.64
N ARG A 115 21.32 42.57 -23.49
CA ARG A 115 22.41 43.31 -22.82
C ARG A 115 23.68 43.35 -23.66
N ARG A 116 24.01 42.28 -24.39
CA ARG A 116 25.17 42.24 -25.29
C ARG A 116 25.01 43.15 -26.50
N LYS A 117 23.80 43.24 -27.07
CA LYS A 117 23.50 44.15 -28.19
C LYS A 117 23.46 45.62 -27.78
N ALA A 118 23.09 45.91 -26.53
CA ALA A 118 23.04 47.27 -25.98
C ALA A 118 24.42 47.83 -25.56
N LYS A 119 25.49 47.01 -25.55
CA LYS A 119 26.86 47.51 -25.36
C LYS A 119 27.37 48.08 -26.69
N PRO A 120 27.63 49.41 -26.81
CA PRO A 120 28.28 49.96 -27.97
C PRO A 120 29.68 49.35 -28.08
N ARG A 121 30.07 48.89 -29.28
CA ARG A 121 31.49 48.62 -29.56
C ARG A 121 32.20 49.97 -29.46
N HIS A 122 32.98 50.18 -28.41
CA HIS A 122 33.95 51.27 -28.38
C HIS A 122 34.95 51.05 -29.53
N PRO A 123 35.11 51.98 -30.48
CA PRO A 123 36.23 51.94 -31.40
C PRO A 123 37.48 52.29 -30.58
N GLN A 124 38.46 51.39 -30.54
CA GLN A 124 39.80 51.73 -30.09
C GLN A 124 40.46 52.55 -31.19
N HIS A 125 40.94 53.74 -30.81
CA HIS A 125 41.60 54.70 -31.67
C HIS A 125 43.13 54.54 -31.58
#